data_AF-A0A409VCU2-F1
#
_entry.id   AF-A0A409VCU2-F1
#
_cell.length_a   1.000
_cell.length_b   1.000
_cell.length_c   1.000
_cell.angle_alpha   90.00
_cell.angle_beta   90.00
_cell.angle_gamma   90.00
#
_symmetry.space_group_name_H-M   'P 1'
#
loop_
_entity.id
_entity.type
_entity.pdbx_description
1 polymer ?
#
loop_
_entity_poly.entity_id
_entity_poly.type
_entity_poly.pdbx_seq_one_letter_code
_entity_poly.pdbx_strand_id
1 'polypeptide(L)'
;MSLQGRLNTVARQAQKFSAPSTSQIVRVRNVCTSCKGAPGARSNQRSIAHSAASHRAIPFSLNTYSAPYEDRDEPVVRMLMFGKPGAGKGTLTSRLAKKYDITPISTGDLLRQHIAARTDIGIEAEKIVASGGLVPDQLMLKVLSSKLDGLGHKHWILDGFPRTFGQGELLDAHLKKRSTPLTLVVNLDVPDEVILSRISDRWVHLASGRVYNMSYNRPHVEGFDDITGEPLTRRPDDNPEIFARRLKEFYASTSPLLSYFAKMASTQTNESPNPHQHPHQVSFHRPSGLRVKTLSGSTSDEIWPQLDRLLQNTFPGLRERQEIKKTQIRSMVNDALLAELGVESDPSPLK
;
A
#
# COMPACT_ATOMS: atom_id res chain seq x y z
N MET A 1 72.06 0.32 23.89
CA MET A 1 70.94 -0.29 23.14
C MET A 1 70.22 0.84 22.39
N SER A 2 70.81 1.33 21.31
CA SER A 2 70.49 0.99 19.90
C SER A 2 69.19 1.64 19.38
N LEU A 3 69.38 2.85 18.81
CA LEU A 3 68.84 3.37 17.54
C LEU A 3 67.30 3.51 17.42
N GLN A 4 66.65 4.69 17.39
CA GLN A 4 66.91 6.00 16.77
C GLN A 4 66.88 5.97 15.23
N GLY A 5 65.76 6.45 14.65
CA GLY A 5 65.83 7.44 13.57
C GLY A 5 65.16 7.12 12.23
N ARG A 6 64.38 8.12 11.79
CA ARG A 6 64.30 8.69 10.42
C ARG A 6 63.48 7.91 9.39
N LEU A 7 62.86 8.49 8.37
CA LEU A 7 62.41 9.83 7.94
C LEU A 7 61.89 9.57 6.50
N ASN A 8 60.91 10.36 6.05
CA ASN A 8 60.76 10.84 4.66
C ASN A 8 60.40 9.85 3.53
N THR A 9 59.81 10.21 2.38
CA THR A 9 58.99 11.31 1.82
C THR A 9 58.73 10.89 0.34
N VAL A 10 57.71 11.49 -0.30
CA VAL A 10 57.58 11.78 -1.75
C VAL A 10 57.00 10.68 -2.66
N ALA A 11 55.84 10.99 -3.26
CA ALA A 11 55.63 11.25 -4.71
C ALA A 11 54.11 11.16 -5.02
N ARG A 12 53.35 12.26 -5.10
CA ARG A 12 53.11 13.09 -6.29
C ARG A 12 53.17 12.32 -7.62
N GLN A 13 52.02 12.12 -8.25
CA GLN A 13 51.88 12.42 -9.68
C GLN A 13 50.46 12.89 -10.01
N ALA A 14 50.41 14.07 -10.61
CA ALA A 14 49.26 14.71 -11.23
C ALA A 14 49.42 14.61 -12.75
N GLN A 15 48.32 14.54 -13.50
CA GLN A 15 48.11 15.01 -14.89
C GLN A 15 46.65 14.71 -15.25
N LYS A 16 45.74 15.69 -15.43
CA LYS A 16 45.55 16.68 -16.51
C LYS A 16 45.10 16.09 -17.86
N PHE A 17 44.25 16.88 -18.53
CA PHE A 17 43.64 16.76 -19.88
C PHE A 17 42.34 15.95 -19.95
N SER A 18 41.25 16.38 -20.60
CA SER A 18 40.88 17.60 -21.32
C SER A 18 39.42 17.44 -21.78
N ALA A 19 38.57 18.45 -21.61
CA ALA A 19 37.42 18.66 -22.51
C ALA A 19 37.92 19.37 -23.78
N PRO A 20 37.44 19.00 -24.97
CA PRO A 20 36.41 19.75 -25.72
C PRO A 20 35.47 18.76 -26.48
N SER A 21 34.40 19.09 -27.22
CA SER A 21 33.49 20.20 -27.41
C SER A 21 32.43 19.68 -28.43
N THR A 22 31.25 20.32 -28.46
CA THR A 22 30.49 20.62 -29.69
C THR A 22 29.78 19.49 -30.48
N SER A 23 28.44 19.59 -30.44
CA SER A 23 27.48 19.41 -31.54
C SER A 23 27.32 18.06 -32.23
N GLN A 24 26.10 17.50 -32.18
CA GLN A 24 25.32 17.34 -33.41
C GLN A 24 23.82 17.17 -33.13
N ILE A 25 23.07 18.13 -33.66
CA ILE A 25 21.63 18.14 -33.85
C ILE A 25 21.33 17.22 -35.04
N VAL A 26 20.55 16.15 -34.84
CA VAL A 26 19.95 15.40 -35.95
C VAL A 26 18.49 15.79 -36.06
N ARG A 27 18.24 16.79 -36.91
CA ARG A 27 16.92 17.11 -37.47
C ARG A 27 16.63 16.07 -38.55
N VAL A 28 15.61 15.24 -38.35
CA VAL A 28 15.00 14.48 -39.45
C VAL A 28 14.00 15.40 -40.15
N ARG A 29 14.43 15.99 -41.27
CA ARG A 29 13.55 16.56 -42.29
C ARG A 29 13.17 15.42 -43.24
N ASN A 30 11.89 15.08 -43.33
CA ASN A 30 11.39 14.40 -44.53
C ASN A 30 10.72 15.43 -45.44
N VAL A 31 11.30 15.48 -46.63
CA VAL A 31 11.01 16.36 -47.74
C VAL A 31 9.79 15.86 -48.48
N CYS A 32 8.92 16.82 -48.80
CA CYS A 32 7.82 16.73 -49.74
C CYS A 32 8.35 16.55 -51.17
N THR A 33 7.82 15.57 -51.91
CA THR A 33 7.93 15.44 -53.38
C THR A 33 6.52 15.17 -53.90
N SER A 34 5.84 16.19 -54.41
CA SER A 34 5.65 16.47 -55.84
C SER A 34 4.90 15.37 -56.61
N CYS A 35 3.67 15.65 -57.04
CA CYS A 35 3.26 15.55 -58.44
C CYS A 35 2.05 16.46 -58.72
N LYS A 36 2.09 17.09 -59.90
CA LYS A 36 1.29 18.22 -60.38
C LYS A 36 0.12 17.78 -61.26
N GLY A 37 -0.92 18.64 -61.33
CA GLY A 37 -1.78 18.92 -62.49
C GLY A 37 -2.88 17.89 -62.83
N ALA A 38 -4.08 18.22 -63.31
CA ALA A 38 -4.69 19.47 -63.80
C ALA A 38 -6.24 19.25 -63.90
N PRO A 39 -7.06 20.26 -64.30
CA PRO A 39 -8.46 20.43 -63.87
C PRO A 39 -9.53 20.02 -64.90
N GLY A 40 -10.80 19.92 -64.48
CA GLY A 40 -11.94 19.75 -65.41
C GLY A 40 -13.33 19.92 -64.79
N ALA A 41 -13.95 21.05 -65.14
CA ALA A 41 -15.39 21.29 -65.42
C ALA A 41 -16.49 21.10 -64.33
N ARG A 42 -17.29 22.16 -64.21
CA ARG A 42 -18.62 22.23 -63.58
C ARG A 42 -19.69 21.57 -64.46
N SER A 43 -20.70 20.95 -63.86
CA SER A 43 -22.10 21.08 -64.31
C SER A 43 -23.10 20.65 -63.23
N ASN A 44 -24.09 21.51 -63.01
CA ASN A 44 -25.30 21.28 -62.20
C ASN A 44 -26.15 20.13 -62.77
N GLN A 45 -26.81 19.37 -61.88
CA GLN A 45 -28.21 18.96 -62.05
C GLN A 45 -28.84 18.57 -60.71
N ARG A 46 -29.98 19.19 -60.41
CA ARG A 46 -30.94 18.75 -59.39
C ARG A 46 -31.89 17.73 -60.04
N SER A 47 -32.34 16.71 -59.31
CA SER A 47 -33.77 16.59 -58.91
C SER A 47 -34.21 15.16 -58.51
N ILE A 48 -35.08 15.18 -57.49
CA ILE A 48 -36.23 14.31 -57.15
C ILE A 48 -35.99 12.92 -56.54
N ALA A 49 -36.67 12.79 -55.39
CA ALA A 49 -36.79 11.67 -54.48
C ALA A 49 -37.77 10.58 -54.97
N HIS A 50 -37.55 9.35 -54.51
CA HIS A 50 -38.61 8.35 -54.29
C HIS A 50 -38.44 7.66 -52.94
N SER A 51 -39.58 7.16 -52.46
CA SER A 51 -40.01 7.01 -51.08
C SER A 51 -39.51 5.75 -50.35
N ALA A 52 -39.42 5.92 -49.03
CA ALA A 52 -39.51 4.97 -47.91
C ALA A 52 -39.41 3.45 -48.15
N ALA A 53 -38.46 2.84 -47.42
CA ALA A 53 -38.68 1.55 -46.75
C ALA A 53 -38.34 1.72 -45.26
N SER A 54 -39.37 1.64 -44.42
CA SER A 54 -39.28 1.60 -42.97
C SER A 54 -38.60 0.31 -42.54
N HIS A 55 -37.32 0.38 -42.18
CA HIS A 55 -36.67 -0.67 -41.40
C HIS A 55 -36.52 -0.19 -39.97
N ARG A 56 -37.30 -0.86 -39.11
CA ARG A 56 -37.38 -0.73 -37.65
C ARG A 56 -36.02 -0.43 -37.01
N ALA A 57 -36.00 0.57 -36.13
CA ALA A 57 -34.94 0.76 -35.16
C ALA A 57 -34.77 -0.52 -34.33
N ILE A 58 -33.58 -1.11 -34.40
CA ILE A 58 -33.19 -2.23 -33.57
C ILE A 58 -32.88 -1.68 -32.18
N PRO A 59 -33.46 -2.21 -31.10
CA PRO A 59 -33.19 -1.73 -29.75
C PRO A 59 -31.73 -2.03 -29.40
N PHE A 60 -31.09 -1.00 -28.85
CA PHE A 60 -29.80 -1.03 -28.18
C PHE A 60 -29.78 -2.18 -27.16
N SER A 61 -29.14 -3.30 -27.51
CA SER A 61 -28.81 -4.34 -26.54
C SER A 61 -27.55 -5.12 -26.92
N LEU A 62 -26.60 -5.06 -25.97
CA LEU A 62 -25.59 -6.05 -25.65
C LEU A 62 -24.61 -6.43 -26.75
N ASN A 63 -23.74 -5.48 -27.10
CA ASN A 63 -22.37 -5.84 -27.44
C ASN A 63 -21.54 -5.74 -26.15
N THR A 64 -21.29 -6.88 -25.50
CA THR A 64 -20.31 -7.01 -24.40
C THR A 64 -18.90 -6.91 -25.01
N TYR A 65 -18.58 -5.73 -25.53
CA TYR A 65 -17.20 -5.32 -25.64
C TYR A 65 -16.78 -4.90 -24.25
N SER A 66 -15.76 -5.58 -23.72
CA SER A 66 -14.93 -5.13 -22.62
C SER A 66 -14.54 -3.66 -22.89
N ALA A 67 -15.30 -2.73 -22.32
CA ALA A 67 -14.96 -1.33 -22.39
C ALA A 67 -13.53 -1.17 -21.85
N PRO A 68 -12.63 -0.46 -22.55
CA PRO A 68 -11.36 -0.07 -21.96
C PRO A 68 -11.69 0.70 -20.69
N TYR A 69 -11.06 0.30 -19.58
CA TYR A 69 -11.16 0.85 -18.24
C TYR A 69 -11.38 2.37 -18.29
N GLU A 70 -12.64 2.82 -18.31
CA GLU A 70 -12.95 4.23 -18.18
C GLU A 70 -12.50 4.62 -16.78
N ASP A 71 -11.50 5.48 -16.74
CA ASP A 71 -10.90 6.11 -15.59
C ASP A 71 -11.98 6.85 -14.80
N ARG A 72 -12.74 6.11 -13.98
CA ARG A 72 -13.50 6.73 -12.92
C ARG A 72 -12.48 7.16 -11.89
N ASP A 73 -12.40 8.48 -11.68
CA ASP A 73 -11.65 9.20 -10.64
C ASP A 73 -12.07 8.74 -9.21
N GLU A 74 -12.00 7.45 -8.93
CA GLU A 74 -12.26 6.89 -7.62
C GLU A 74 -11.02 7.10 -6.73
N PRO A 75 -11.21 7.64 -5.51
CA PRO A 75 -10.09 7.92 -4.63
C PRO A 75 -9.34 6.62 -4.28
N VAL A 76 -8.04 6.58 -4.59
CA VAL A 76 -7.19 5.40 -4.35
C VAL A 76 -6.75 5.36 -2.89
N VAL A 77 -6.98 4.23 -2.22
CA VAL A 77 -6.45 3.98 -0.88
C VAL A 77 -4.93 3.79 -0.92
N ARG A 78 -4.19 4.76 -0.40
CA ARG A 78 -2.74 4.73 -0.18
C ARG A 78 -2.50 5.07 1.28
N MET A 79 -2.48 4.02 2.09
CA MET A 79 -2.68 4.13 3.52
C MET A 79 -1.42 3.76 4.32
N LEU A 80 -1.13 4.52 5.37
CA LEU A 80 -0.14 4.17 6.39
C LEU A 80 -0.82 3.68 7.67
N MET A 81 -0.33 2.59 8.25
CA MET A 81 -0.78 2.05 9.54
C MET A 81 0.30 2.26 10.61
N PHE A 82 0.03 3.18 11.54
CA PHE A 82 0.84 3.48 12.71
C PHE A 82 0.31 2.80 13.96
N GLY A 83 1.19 2.68 14.95
CA GLY A 83 0.85 2.14 16.26
C GLY A 83 2.04 1.40 16.87
N LYS A 84 2.00 1.27 18.19
CA LYS A 84 3.03 0.60 18.98
C LYS A 84 3.28 -0.84 18.49
N PRO A 85 4.47 -1.44 18.71
CA PRO A 85 4.66 -2.88 18.52
C PRO A 85 3.58 -3.64 19.31
N GLY A 86 2.93 -4.66 18.72
CA GLY A 86 1.84 -5.40 19.40
C GLY A 86 0.45 -4.73 19.38
N ALA A 87 0.29 -3.53 18.81
CA ALA A 87 -1.00 -2.85 18.71
C ALA A 87 -2.06 -3.56 17.82
N GLY A 88 -1.68 -4.60 17.07
CA GLY A 88 -2.61 -5.34 16.18
C GLY A 88 -2.63 -4.87 14.72
N LYS A 89 -1.64 -4.06 14.30
CA LYS A 89 -1.52 -3.56 12.92
C LYS A 89 -1.61 -4.66 11.85
N GLY A 90 -0.82 -5.73 12.01
CA GLY A 90 -0.80 -6.84 11.06
C GLY A 90 -2.13 -7.59 10.99
N THR A 91 -2.81 -7.75 12.14
CA THR A 91 -4.14 -8.37 12.23
C THR A 91 -5.18 -7.54 11.47
N LEU A 92 -5.25 -6.23 11.74
CA LEU A 92 -6.19 -5.34 11.06
C LEU A 92 -5.87 -5.18 9.57
N THR A 93 -4.59 -5.10 9.21
CA THR A 93 -4.12 -5.05 7.82
C THR A 93 -4.51 -6.32 7.06
N SER A 94 -4.34 -7.49 7.67
CA SER A 94 -4.77 -8.77 7.09
C SER A 94 -6.28 -8.83 6.93
N ARG A 95 -7.05 -8.33 7.92
CA ARG A 95 -8.52 -8.27 7.85
C ARG A 95 -9.00 -7.33 6.73
N LEU A 96 -8.34 -6.18 6.56
CA LEU A 96 -8.58 -5.27 5.43
C LEU A 96 -8.25 -5.90 4.08
N ALA A 97 -7.09 -6.55 3.95
CA ALA A 97 -6.68 -7.21 2.72
C ALA A 97 -7.59 -8.39 2.33
N LYS A 98 -8.19 -9.07 3.32
CA LYS A 98 -9.22 -10.09 3.10
C LYS A 98 -10.53 -9.47 2.61
N LYS A 99 -10.98 -8.38 3.24
CA LYS A 99 -12.26 -7.74 2.91
C LYS A 99 -12.24 -6.97 1.57
N TYR A 100 -11.19 -6.19 1.34
CA TYR A 100 -11.08 -5.26 0.23
C TYR A 100 -9.96 -5.66 -0.73
N ASP A 101 -10.05 -5.17 -1.98
CA ASP A 101 -8.96 -5.33 -2.95
C ASP A 101 -7.81 -4.34 -2.65
N ILE A 102 -7.16 -4.53 -1.51
CA ILE A 102 -6.04 -3.72 -1.03
C ILE A 102 -4.82 -4.63 -0.87
N THR A 103 -3.68 -4.16 -1.37
CA THR A 103 -2.40 -4.88 -1.23
C THR A 103 -1.72 -4.51 0.08
N PRO A 104 -1.55 -5.45 1.04
CA PRO A 104 -0.83 -5.17 2.26
C PRO A 104 0.69 -5.25 2.05
N ILE A 105 1.42 -4.32 2.62
CA ILE A 105 2.89 -4.30 2.60
C ILE A 105 3.38 -4.18 4.05
N SER A 106 3.79 -5.30 4.62
CA SER A 106 4.45 -5.33 5.94
C SER A 106 5.96 -5.23 5.74
N THR A 107 6.55 -4.12 6.17
CA THR A 107 8.01 -3.93 6.08
C THR A 107 8.77 -4.86 7.03
N GLY A 108 8.18 -5.17 8.19
CA GLY A 108 8.77 -6.11 9.14
C GLY A 108 8.83 -7.53 8.60
N ASP A 109 7.78 -7.99 7.92
CA ASP A 109 7.76 -9.34 7.33
C ASP A 109 8.64 -9.40 6.08
N LEU A 110 8.67 -8.34 5.27
CA LEU A 110 9.56 -8.23 4.10
C LEU A 110 11.03 -8.31 4.52
N LEU A 111 11.45 -7.59 5.57
CA LEU A 111 12.80 -7.72 6.11
C LEU A 111 13.11 -9.13 6.61
N ARG A 112 12.17 -9.78 7.31
CA ARG A 112 12.36 -11.18 7.78
C ARG A 112 12.49 -12.16 6.63
N GLN A 113 11.74 -11.96 5.53
CA GLN A 113 11.90 -12.75 4.31
C GLN A 113 13.30 -12.58 3.73
N HIS A 114 13.81 -11.34 3.67
CA HIS A 114 15.18 -11.06 3.23
C HIS A 114 16.25 -11.72 4.12
N ILE A 115 16.04 -11.71 5.45
CA ILE A 115 16.91 -12.37 6.43
C ILE A 115 16.89 -13.89 6.23
N ALA A 116 15.70 -14.49 6.14
CA ALA A 116 15.53 -15.92 5.95
C ALA A 116 16.15 -16.40 4.61
N ALA A 117 16.00 -15.59 3.55
CA ALA A 117 16.59 -15.84 2.24
C ALA A 117 18.09 -15.50 2.14
N ARG A 118 18.71 -15.00 3.22
CA ARG A 118 20.15 -14.63 3.28
C ARG A 118 20.59 -13.69 2.15
N THR A 119 19.70 -12.79 1.72
CA THR A 119 20.05 -11.73 0.75
C THR A 119 21.01 -10.71 1.39
N ASP A 120 21.75 -9.94 0.60
CA ASP A 120 22.68 -8.91 1.11
C ASP A 120 22.01 -7.96 2.12
N ILE A 121 20.79 -7.50 1.79
CA ILE A 121 19.96 -6.66 2.67
C ILE A 121 19.59 -7.41 3.94
N GLY A 122 19.26 -8.70 3.84
CA GLY A 122 18.92 -9.54 4.97
C GLY A 122 20.07 -9.71 5.94
N ILE A 123 21.28 -9.96 5.42
CA ILE A 123 22.50 -10.12 6.23
C ILE A 123 22.81 -8.83 7.00
N GLU A 124 22.69 -7.67 6.35
CA GLU A 124 22.89 -6.36 6.99
C GLU A 124 21.83 -6.07 8.06
N ALA A 125 20.57 -6.43 7.79
CA ALA A 125 19.44 -6.18 8.69
C ALA A 125 19.34 -7.15 9.87
N GLU A 126 19.87 -8.38 9.77
CA GLU A 126 19.68 -9.46 10.74
C GLU A 126 20.05 -9.04 12.17
N LYS A 127 21.26 -8.50 12.35
CA LYS A 127 21.75 -8.07 13.68
C LYS A 127 20.91 -6.92 14.25
N ILE A 128 20.53 -5.97 13.42
CA ILE A 128 19.77 -4.77 13.83
C ILE A 128 18.36 -5.16 14.26
N VAL A 129 17.69 -6.03 13.47
CA VAL A 129 16.33 -6.49 13.76
C VAL A 129 16.30 -7.38 14.99
N ALA A 130 17.28 -8.28 15.15
CA ALA A 130 17.44 -9.12 16.33
C ALA A 130 17.72 -8.29 17.58
N SER A 131 18.47 -7.19 17.45
CA SER A 131 18.62 -6.19 18.50
C SER A 131 17.47 -5.18 18.52
N GLY A 132 16.27 -5.49 18.03
CA GLY A 132 15.10 -4.63 18.12
C GLY A 132 15.20 -3.21 17.55
N GLY A 133 16.28 -2.88 16.84
CA GLY A 133 16.58 -1.54 16.37
C GLY A 133 15.96 -1.22 15.03
N LEU A 134 16.20 0.01 14.56
CA LEU A 134 15.74 0.48 13.26
C LEU A 134 16.82 0.31 12.20
N VAL A 135 16.45 -0.36 11.11
CA VAL A 135 17.29 -0.51 9.92
C VAL A 135 17.49 0.88 9.26
N PRO A 136 18.67 1.18 8.70
CA PRO A 136 18.94 2.48 8.08
C PRO A 136 17.89 2.91 7.04
N ASP A 137 17.53 4.19 7.07
CA ASP A 137 16.42 4.75 6.31
C ASP A 137 16.52 4.51 4.80
N GLN A 138 17.73 4.66 4.23
CA GLN A 138 17.99 4.43 2.80
C GLN A 138 17.85 2.96 2.41
N LEU A 139 18.29 2.05 3.28
CA LEU A 139 18.14 0.62 3.06
C LEU A 139 16.65 0.23 3.05
N MET A 140 15.87 0.79 3.99
CA MET A 140 14.43 0.57 4.05
C MET A 140 13.69 1.11 2.82
N LEU A 141 14.04 2.31 2.35
CA LEU A 141 13.45 2.86 1.13
C LEU A 141 13.78 2.00 -0.10
N LYS A 142 15.01 1.49 -0.20
CA LYS A 142 15.43 0.60 -1.30
C LYS A 142 14.59 -0.68 -1.34
N VAL A 143 14.33 -1.29 -0.18
CA VAL A 143 13.49 -2.49 -0.06
C VAL A 143 12.04 -2.21 -0.47
N LEU A 144 11.53 -1.02 -0.13
CA LEU A 144 10.12 -0.71 -0.32
C LEU A 144 9.78 -0.12 -1.70
N SER A 145 10.68 0.71 -2.25
CA SER A 145 10.48 1.46 -3.49
C SER A 145 10.10 0.55 -4.67
N SER A 146 10.84 -0.53 -4.89
CA SER A 146 10.54 -1.49 -5.97
C SER A 146 9.13 -2.08 -5.87
N LYS A 147 8.66 -2.36 -4.64
CA LYS A 147 7.33 -2.90 -4.38
C LYS A 147 6.24 -1.86 -4.58
N LEU A 148 6.46 -0.61 -4.17
CA LEU A 148 5.51 0.49 -4.40
C LEU A 148 5.38 0.82 -5.90
N ASP A 149 6.50 0.82 -6.61
CA ASP A 149 6.54 1.16 -8.04
C ASP A 149 5.75 0.17 -8.89
N GLY A 150 5.80 -1.11 -8.54
CA GLY A 150 5.03 -2.16 -9.21
C GLY A 150 3.51 -2.11 -8.97
N LEU A 151 3.03 -1.28 -8.03
CA LEU A 151 1.59 -1.20 -7.69
C LEU A 151 0.83 -0.13 -8.47
N GLY A 152 1.52 0.89 -9.01
CA GLY A 152 0.90 1.96 -9.79
C GLY A 152 -0.30 2.62 -9.08
N HIS A 153 -1.49 2.47 -9.65
CA HIS A 153 -2.75 3.04 -9.13
C HIS A 153 -3.56 2.07 -8.25
N LYS A 154 -3.01 0.92 -7.87
CA LYS A 154 -3.69 -0.04 -6.97
C LYS A 154 -3.78 0.50 -5.55
N HIS A 155 -4.78 0.01 -4.82
CA HIS A 155 -4.91 0.26 -3.39
C HIS A 155 -3.85 -0.49 -2.59
N TRP A 156 -3.24 0.17 -1.61
CA TRP A 156 -2.25 -0.44 -0.73
C TRP A 156 -2.28 0.11 0.70
N ILE A 157 -1.83 -0.73 1.63
CA ILE A 157 -1.59 -0.37 3.03
C ILE A 157 -0.14 -0.69 3.35
N LEU A 158 0.55 0.26 3.97
CA LEU A 158 1.89 0.08 4.48
C LEU A 158 1.86 -0.07 6.00
N ASP A 159 2.28 -1.23 6.49
CA ASP A 159 2.42 -1.54 7.91
C ASP A 159 3.88 -1.48 8.34
N GLY A 160 4.14 -0.68 9.37
CA GLY A 160 5.43 -0.62 10.04
C GLY A 160 6.47 0.27 9.36
N PHE A 161 6.07 1.11 8.41
CA PHE A 161 6.90 2.16 7.80
C PHE A 161 6.03 3.38 7.46
N PRO A 162 6.53 4.61 7.61
CA PRO A 162 7.85 4.99 8.15
C PRO A 162 7.92 4.88 9.69
N ARG A 163 9.12 4.66 10.23
CA ARG A 163 9.39 4.62 11.69
C ARG A 163 10.22 5.78 12.21
N THR A 164 10.93 6.48 11.32
CA THR A 164 11.74 7.67 11.61
C THR A 164 11.26 8.83 10.76
N PHE A 165 11.60 10.06 11.18
CA PHE A 165 11.32 11.26 10.40
C PHE A 165 11.96 11.20 9.00
N GLY A 166 13.22 10.78 8.90
CA GLY A 166 13.92 10.62 7.63
C GLY A 166 13.23 9.65 6.68
N GLN A 167 12.71 8.53 7.18
CA GLN A 167 11.86 7.61 6.38
C GLN A 167 10.57 8.28 5.89
N GLY A 168 9.97 9.14 6.72
CA GLY A 168 8.77 9.90 6.37
C GLY A 168 9.01 10.86 5.20
N GLU A 169 10.07 11.65 5.27
CA GLU A 169 10.45 12.57 4.19
C GLU A 169 10.82 11.83 2.90
N LEU A 170 11.57 10.74 3.02
CA LEU A 170 11.95 9.90 1.89
C LEU A 170 10.72 9.28 1.20
N LEU A 171 9.75 8.80 1.98
CA LEU A 171 8.50 8.26 1.44
C LEU A 171 7.71 9.33 0.70
N ASP A 172 7.52 10.48 1.33
CA ASP A 172 6.77 11.60 0.75
C ASP A 172 7.41 12.08 -0.56
N ALA A 173 8.74 12.25 -0.58
CA ALA A 173 9.48 12.60 -1.79
C ALA A 173 9.34 11.54 -2.90
N HIS A 174 9.43 10.25 -2.55
CA HIS A 174 9.26 9.14 -3.51
C HIS A 174 7.86 9.10 -4.12
N LEU A 175 6.83 9.36 -3.32
CA LEU A 175 5.43 9.38 -3.75
C LEU A 175 5.09 10.64 -4.58
N LYS A 176 5.61 11.81 -4.19
CA LYS A 176 5.46 13.06 -4.94
C LYS A 176 6.07 12.96 -6.34
N LYS A 177 7.27 12.36 -6.46
CA LYS A 177 7.93 12.14 -7.75
C LYS A 177 7.09 11.33 -8.74
N ARG A 178 6.21 10.45 -8.24
CA ARG A 178 5.32 9.60 -9.05
C ARG A 178 3.90 10.12 -9.15
N SER A 179 3.60 11.30 -8.61
CA SER A 179 2.25 11.83 -8.52
C SER A 179 1.28 10.86 -7.85
N THR A 180 1.77 10.10 -6.87
CA THR A 180 1.00 9.09 -6.13
C THR A 180 0.91 9.43 -4.63
N PRO A 181 0.30 10.56 -4.24
CA PRO A 181 0.30 11.00 -2.84
C PRO A 181 -0.44 10.04 -1.91
N LEU A 182 -0.09 10.08 -0.63
CA LEU A 182 -0.82 9.39 0.44
C LEU A 182 -2.25 9.94 0.55
N THR A 183 -3.19 9.07 0.90
CA THR A 183 -4.59 9.47 1.09
C THR A 183 -5.07 9.28 2.53
N LEU A 184 -4.47 8.35 3.28
CA LEU A 184 -4.89 8.06 4.65
C LEU A 184 -3.70 7.66 5.55
N VAL A 185 -3.67 8.18 6.77
CA VAL A 185 -2.81 7.71 7.86
C VAL A 185 -3.72 7.32 9.01
N VAL A 186 -3.61 6.08 9.48
CA VAL A 186 -4.31 5.60 10.67
C VAL A 186 -3.30 5.31 11.75
N ASN A 187 -3.53 5.84 12.95
CA ASN A 187 -2.79 5.48 14.15
C ASN A 187 -3.67 4.59 15.04
N LEU A 188 -3.13 3.45 15.46
CA LEU A 188 -3.75 2.58 16.45
C LEU A 188 -3.25 2.95 17.84
N ASP A 189 -4.16 3.45 18.67
CA ASP A 189 -3.88 3.82 20.05
C ASP A 189 -4.39 2.73 20.99
N VAL A 190 -3.46 1.89 21.43
CA VAL A 190 -3.70 0.75 22.32
C VAL A 190 -2.94 0.97 23.63
N PRO A 191 -3.56 0.71 24.79
CA PRO A 191 -2.88 0.80 26.09
C PRO A 191 -1.65 -0.11 26.20
N ASP A 192 -0.61 0.37 26.90
CA ASP A 192 0.68 -0.35 27.01
C ASP A 192 0.54 -1.69 27.76
N GLU A 193 -0.34 -1.75 28.77
CA GLU A 193 -0.65 -2.96 29.54
C GLU A 193 -1.21 -4.10 28.68
N VAL A 194 -2.05 -3.75 27.69
CA VAL A 194 -2.63 -4.69 26.73
C VAL A 194 -1.58 -5.18 25.74
N ILE A 195 -0.62 -4.34 25.37
CA ILE A 195 0.41 -4.69 24.38
C ILE A 195 1.37 -5.75 24.91
N LEU A 196 1.75 -5.65 26.19
CA LEU A 196 2.70 -6.58 26.82
C LEU A 196 2.18 -8.02 26.82
N SER A 197 0.93 -8.23 27.20
CA SER A 197 0.30 -9.57 27.17
C SER A 197 0.22 -10.12 25.75
N ARG A 198 -0.15 -9.27 24.78
CA ARG A 198 -0.24 -9.67 23.36
C ARG A 198 1.08 -10.17 22.76
N ILE A 199 2.20 -9.55 23.13
CA ILE A 199 3.51 -9.91 22.58
C ILE A 199 4.01 -11.22 23.20
N SER A 200 3.80 -11.39 24.50
CA SER A 200 4.17 -12.61 25.21
C SER A 200 3.48 -13.84 24.63
N ASP A 201 2.20 -13.71 24.29
CA ASP A 201 1.35 -14.80 23.78
C ASP A 201 1.35 -14.94 22.24
N ARG A 202 2.24 -14.23 21.54
CA ARG A 202 2.26 -14.22 20.07
C ARG A 202 2.97 -15.43 19.49
N TRP A 203 2.27 -16.11 18.59
CA TRP A 203 2.77 -17.20 17.77
C TRP A 203 2.68 -16.86 16.30
N VAL A 204 3.63 -17.33 15.49
CA VAL A 204 3.73 -16.97 14.08
C VAL A 204 4.07 -18.19 13.25
N HIS A 205 3.35 -18.34 12.14
CA HIS A 205 3.73 -19.28 11.10
C HIS A 205 4.74 -18.60 10.16
N LEU A 206 5.99 -19.08 10.13
CA LEU A 206 7.10 -18.37 9.46
C LEU A 206 6.91 -18.29 7.94
N ALA A 207 6.42 -19.35 7.31
CA ALA A 207 6.29 -19.41 5.85
C ALA A 207 5.19 -18.47 5.34
N SER A 208 4.07 -18.34 6.07
CA SER A 208 2.95 -17.51 5.65
C SER A 208 2.91 -16.11 6.27
N GLY A 209 3.59 -15.91 7.41
CA GLY A 209 3.48 -14.70 8.23
C GLY A 209 2.18 -14.62 9.05
N ARG A 210 1.33 -15.66 9.07
CA ARG A 210 0.11 -15.68 9.89
C ARG A 210 0.46 -15.58 11.37
N VAL A 211 -0.34 -14.79 12.10
CA VAL A 211 -0.11 -14.49 13.52
C VAL A 211 -1.28 -15.02 14.35
N TYR A 212 -0.93 -15.74 15.40
CA TYR A 212 -1.81 -16.32 16.40
C TYR A 212 -1.54 -15.70 17.76
N ASN A 213 -2.57 -15.67 18.60
CA ASN A 213 -2.43 -15.27 19.99
C ASN A 213 -3.25 -16.21 20.88
N MET A 214 -2.59 -16.76 21.90
CA MET A 214 -3.20 -17.76 22.78
C MET A 214 -4.33 -17.22 23.65
N SER A 215 -4.64 -15.93 23.64
CA SER A 215 -5.73 -15.35 24.42
C SER A 215 -6.99 -15.05 23.58
N TYR A 216 -6.85 -14.61 22.32
CA TYR A 216 -8.00 -14.14 21.51
C TYR A 216 -8.01 -14.60 20.04
N ASN A 217 -6.91 -15.15 19.52
CA ASN A 217 -6.83 -15.70 18.17
C ASN A 217 -6.04 -17.01 18.22
N ARG A 218 -6.58 -17.97 18.98
CA ARG A 218 -5.96 -19.28 19.18
C ARG A 218 -5.98 -20.08 17.88
N PRO A 219 -4.91 -20.82 17.55
CA PRO A 219 -5.01 -21.83 16.51
C PRO A 219 -6.01 -22.91 16.93
N HIS A 220 -6.62 -23.58 15.95
CA HIS A 220 -7.53 -24.71 16.18
C HIS A 220 -6.82 -25.85 16.91
N VAL A 221 -5.55 -26.09 16.57
CA VAL A 221 -4.67 -27.04 17.25
C VAL A 221 -3.47 -26.29 17.81
N GLU A 222 -3.23 -26.43 19.11
CA GLU A 222 -2.14 -25.72 19.79
C GLU A 222 -0.78 -26.03 19.16
N GLY A 223 -0.04 -24.98 18.82
CA GLY A 223 1.29 -25.09 18.22
C GLY A 223 1.30 -25.32 16.71
N PHE A 224 0.14 -25.40 16.03
CA PHE A 224 0.08 -25.66 14.59
C PHE A 224 -0.74 -24.61 13.85
N ASP A 225 -0.35 -24.31 12.61
CA ASP A 225 -1.04 -23.39 11.73
C ASP A 225 -2.32 -24.01 11.15
N ASP A 226 -3.45 -23.30 11.20
CA ASP A 226 -4.76 -23.86 10.84
C ASP A 226 -4.90 -24.24 9.37
N ILE A 227 -4.10 -23.65 8.48
CA ILE A 227 -4.22 -23.83 7.03
C ILE A 227 -3.27 -24.91 6.55
N THR A 228 -2.03 -24.88 7.04
CA THR A 228 -0.94 -25.74 6.55
C THR A 228 -0.67 -26.93 7.47
N GLY A 229 -1.07 -26.87 8.74
CA GLY A 229 -0.70 -27.85 9.76
C GLY A 229 0.78 -27.79 10.15
N GLU A 230 1.53 -26.79 9.68
CA GLU A 230 2.94 -26.60 9.99
C GLU A 230 3.13 -26.00 11.40
N PRO A 231 4.27 -26.25 12.07
CA PRO A 231 4.49 -25.78 13.43
C PRO A 231 4.58 -24.25 13.51
N LEU A 232 3.94 -23.69 14.53
CA LEU A 232 4.05 -22.29 14.90
C LEU A 232 5.32 -22.07 15.72
N THR A 233 5.88 -20.87 15.59
CA THR A 233 7.07 -20.47 16.34
C THR A 233 6.89 -19.10 16.97
N ARG A 234 7.65 -18.83 18.03
CA ARG A 234 7.75 -17.47 18.59
C ARG A 234 8.81 -16.70 17.83
N ARG A 235 8.61 -15.39 17.65
CA ARG A 235 9.63 -14.57 17.01
C ARG A 235 10.81 -14.39 17.98
N PRO A 236 12.06 -14.41 17.50
CA PRO A 236 13.24 -14.28 18.37
C PRO A 236 13.29 -12.93 19.12
N ASP A 237 12.62 -11.93 18.56
CA ASP A 237 12.53 -10.57 19.07
C ASP A 237 11.31 -10.29 19.98
N ASP A 238 10.51 -11.31 20.31
CA ASP A 238 9.38 -11.22 21.24
C ASP A 238 9.79 -11.56 22.67
N ASN A 239 10.77 -10.82 23.21
CA ASN A 239 11.14 -10.87 24.62
C ASN A 239 10.95 -9.50 25.30
N PRO A 240 10.81 -9.46 26.64
CA PRO A 240 10.50 -8.23 27.36
C PRO A 240 11.53 -7.10 27.13
N GLU A 241 12.82 -7.43 27.09
CA GLU A 241 13.90 -6.45 26.92
C GLU A 241 13.87 -5.80 25.54
N ILE A 242 13.74 -6.61 24.48
CA ILE A 242 13.62 -6.14 23.10
C ILE A 242 12.34 -5.33 22.93
N PHE A 243 11.23 -5.79 23.53
CA PHE A 243 9.97 -5.05 23.48
C PHE A 243 10.10 -3.67 24.12
N ALA A 244 10.69 -3.57 25.32
CA ALA A 244 10.89 -2.30 26.01
C ALA A 244 11.72 -1.33 25.15
N ARG A 245 12.78 -1.82 24.50
CA ARG A 245 13.57 -1.01 23.56
C ARG A 245 12.74 -0.54 22.37
N ARG A 246 11.95 -1.41 21.74
CA ARG A 246 11.08 -1.04 20.62
C ARG A 246 10.00 -0.04 21.00
N LEU A 247 9.44 -0.16 22.19
CA LEU A 247 8.46 0.77 22.72
C LEU A 247 9.12 2.14 22.95
N LYS A 248 10.32 2.18 23.54
CA LYS A 248 11.11 3.41 23.70
C LYS A 248 11.43 4.06 22.35
N GLU A 249 11.89 3.28 21.37
CA GLU A 249 12.17 3.77 20.02
C GLU A 249 10.92 4.30 19.31
N PHE A 250 9.77 3.65 19.51
CA PHE A 250 8.49 4.12 18.97
C PHE A 250 8.16 5.52 19.49
N TYR A 251 8.25 5.77 20.80
CA TYR A 251 7.98 7.09 21.35
C TYR A 251 9.02 8.13 20.90
N ALA A 252 10.29 7.75 20.81
CA ALA A 252 11.36 8.67 20.42
C ALA A 252 11.32 9.07 18.94
N SER A 253 11.00 8.12 18.04
CA SER A 253 11.17 8.31 16.59
C SER A 253 9.87 8.25 15.80
N THR A 254 8.94 7.37 16.18
CA THR A 254 7.73 7.10 15.39
C THR A 254 6.56 7.98 15.80
N SER A 255 6.37 8.25 17.10
CA SER A 255 5.28 9.11 17.58
C SER A 255 5.30 10.53 16.98
N PRO A 256 6.46 11.21 16.85
CA PRO A 256 6.52 12.54 16.21
C PRO A 256 6.06 12.57 14.75
N LEU A 257 6.10 11.44 14.03
CA LEU A 257 5.63 11.36 12.64
C LEU A 257 4.13 11.66 12.52
N LEU A 258 3.32 11.34 13.52
CA LEU A 258 1.89 11.64 13.50
C LEU A 258 1.65 13.14 13.41
N SER A 259 2.41 13.93 14.16
CA SER A 259 2.36 15.40 14.08
C SER A 259 2.84 15.92 12.74
N TYR A 260 3.86 15.31 12.13
CA TYR A 260 4.32 15.64 10.78
C TYR A 260 3.23 15.42 9.73
N PHE A 261 2.62 14.23 9.70
CA PHE A 261 1.54 13.93 8.74
C PHE A 261 0.28 14.76 9.00
N ALA A 262 -0.04 15.08 10.26
CA ALA A 262 -1.18 15.94 10.60
C ALA A 262 -0.97 17.39 10.11
N LYS A 263 0.25 17.93 10.23
CA LYS A 263 0.61 19.24 9.64
C LYS A 263 0.50 19.21 8.11
N MET A 264 0.99 18.15 7.48
CA MET A 264 0.89 18.01 6.02
C MET A 264 -0.57 17.94 5.55
N ALA A 265 -1.42 17.22 6.29
CA ALA A 265 -2.85 17.15 6.03
C ALA A 265 -3.54 18.53 6.11
N SER A 266 -3.20 19.35 7.12
CA SER A 266 -3.80 20.68 7.27
C SER A 266 -3.30 21.71 6.25
N THR A 267 -2.07 21.59 5.75
CA THR A 267 -1.59 22.44 4.66
C THR A 267 -2.34 22.19 3.36
N GLN A 268 -2.64 20.92 3.04
CA GLN A 268 -3.38 20.55 1.82
C GLN A 268 -4.85 21.02 1.83
N THR A 269 -5.44 21.26 3.00
CA THR A 269 -6.81 21.80 3.09
C THR A 269 -6.89 23.30 2.87
N ASN A 270 -5.78 24.02 3.03
CA ASN A 270 -5.72 25.49 3.02
C ASN A 270 -5.29 26.11 1.69
N GLU A 271 -4.99 25.32 0.66
CA GLU A 271 -4.85 25.83 -0.70
C GLU A 271 -6.23 26.23 -1.23
N SER A 272 -6.59 27.50 -1.02
CA SER A 272 -7.81 28.12 -1.55
C SER A 272 -7.84 28.08 -3.08
N PRO A 273 -9.01 27.88 -3.70
CA PRO A 273 -9.13 27.88 -5.15
C PRO A 273 -8.68 29.23 -5.72
N ASN A 274 -7.89 29.18 -6.78
CA ASN A 274 -7.37 30.37 -7.46
C ASN A 274 -8.57 31.19 -7.99
N PRO A 275 -8.73 32.47 -7.62
CA PRO A 275 -9.91 33.29 -7.98
C PRO A 275 -10.11 33.50 -9.49
N HIS A 276 -9.15 33.06 -10.33
CA HIS A 276 -9.20 33.11 -11.79
C HIS A 276 -9.55 31.76 -12.47
N GLN A 277 -9.93 30.72 -11.73
CA GLN A 277 -10.36 29.44 -12.32
C GLN A 277 -11.81 29.50 -12.82
N HIS A 278 -12.01 29.25 -14.11
CA HIS A 278 -13.33 29.25 -14.74
C HIS A 278 -14.14 27.99 -14.37
N PRO A 279 -15.49 28.05 -14.28
CA PRO A 279 -16.37 26.96 -13.81
C PRO A 279 -16.18 25.61 -14.52
N HIS A 280 -15.79 25.62 -15.80
CA HIS A 280 -15.56 24.41 -16.59
C HIS A 280 -14.19 23.76 -16.32
N GLN A 281 -13.27 24.44 -15.63
CA GLN A 281 -11.98 23.93 -15.17
C GLN A 281 -12.04 23.40 -13.72
N VAL A 282 -13.18 23.57 -13.03
CA VAL A 282 -13.37 23.17 -11.62
C VAL A 282 -13.69 21.66 -11.49
N SER A 283 -13.90 20.96 -12.60
CA SER A 283 -14.40 19.57 -12.58
C SER A 283 -13.35 18.47 -12.54
N PHE A 284 -12.06 18.76 -12.50
CA PHE A 284 -11.07 17.68 -12.48
C PHE A 284 -10.00 17.93 -11.43
N HIS A 285 -9.99 17.04 -10.44
CA HIS A 285 -8.88 16.75 -9.54
C HIS A 285 -8.76 17.68 -8.33
N ARG A 286 -9.68 17.54 -7.37
CA ARG A 286 -9.29 17.74 -5.97
C ARG A 286 -8.75 16.39 -5.47
N PRO A 287 -7.42 16.16 -5.37
CA PRO A 287 -6.96 15.00 -4.63
C PRO A 287 -7.58 15.11 -3.24
N SER A 288 -8.29 14.07 -2.82
CA SER A 288 -8.77 13.97 -1.45
C SER A 288 -7.55 14.17 -0.55
N GLY A 289 -7.43 15.33 0.08
CA GLY A 289 -6.25 15.67 0.88
C GLY A 289 -5.96 14.59 1.92
N LEU A 290 -4.70 14.44 2.29
CA LEU A 290 -4.27 13.45 3.27
C LEU A 290 -5.14 13.54 4.53
N ARG A 291 -5.70 12.41 4.96
CA ARG A 291 -6.44 12.33 6.21
C ARG A 291 -5.61 11.62 7.26
N VAL A 292 -5.61 12.14 8.49
CA VAL A 292 -4.98 11.47 9.64
C VAL A 292 -6.06 11.15 10.66
N LYS A 293 -6.13 9.90 11.12
CA LYS A 293 -7.11 9.43 12.10
C LYS A 293 -6.45 8.55 13.15
N THR A 294 -6.84 8.73 14.41
CA THR A 294 -6.47 7.83 15.50
C THR A 294 -7.67 6.98 15.87
N LEU A 295 -7.47 5.67 15.98
CA LEU A 295 -8.46 4.70 16.43
C LEU A 295 -7.98 4.10 17.73
N SER A 296 -8.80 4.22 18.78
CA SER A 296 -8.46 3.73 20.12
C SER A 296 -9.26 2.47 20.45
N GLY A 297 -8.63 1.56 21.17
CA GLY A 297 -9.28 0.33 21.65
C GLY A 297 -8.30 -0.65 22.29
N SER A 298 -8.84 -1.57 23.08
CA SER A 298 -8.08 -2.60 23.80
C SER A 298 -8.03 -3.94 23.06
N THR A 299 -8.83 -4.12 22.01
CA THR A 299 -8.83 -5.34 21.18
C THR A 299 -8.89 -4.99 19.69
N SER A 300 -8.47 -5.93 18.83
CA SER A 300 -8.60 -5.73 17.37
C SER A 300 -10.07 -5.71 16.93
N ASP A 301 -10.96 -6.38 17.66
CA ASP A 301 -12.39 -6.43 17.37
C ASP A 301 -13.14 -5.16 17.76
N GLU A 302 -12.68 -4.43 18.77
CA GLU A 302 -13.18 -3.07 19.07
C GLU A 302 -12.75 -2.04 18.03
N ILE A 303 -11.52 -2.16 17.53
CA ILE A 303 -10.93 -1.20 16.58
C ILE A 303 -11.48 -1.46 15.16
N TRP A 304 -11.74 -2.72 14.81
CA TRP A 304 -12.11 -3.12 13.46
C TRP A 304 -13.35 -2.37 12.91
N PRO A 305 -14.51 -2.30 13.60
CA PRO A 305 -15.68 -1.58 13.09
C PRO A 305 -15.41 -0.10 12.84
N GLN A 306 -14.52 0.52 13.64
CA GLN A 306 -14.14 1.93 13.46
C GLN A 306 -13.32 2.11 12.18
N LEU A 307 -12.33 1.23 11.97
CA LEU A 307 -11.47 1.24 10.78
C LEU A 307 -12.27 0.96 9.51
N ASP A 308 -13.17 -0.02 9.56
CA ASP A 308 -14.03 -0.41 8.46
C ASP A 308 -14.95 0.73 8.03
N ARG A 309 -15.64 1.35 9.00
CA ARG A 309 -16.50 2.51 8.77
C ARG A 309 -15.71 3.70 8.23
N LEU A 310 -14.49 3.93 8.72
CA LEU A 310 -13.62 4.99 8.22
C LEU A 310 -13.30 4.81 6.74
N LEU A 311 -12.98 3.59 6.30
CA LEU A 311 -12.71 3.30 4.90
C LEU A 311 -13.96 3.45 4.04
N GLN A 312 -15.10 2.89 4.45
CA GLN A 312 -16.36 3.00 3.71
C GLN A 312 -16.77 4.47 3.51
N ASN A 313 -16.64 5.30 4.56
CA ASN A 313 -16.99 6.72 4.49
C ASN A 313 -15.99 7.53 3.66
N THR A 314 -14.71 7.14 3.64
CA THR A 314 -13.66 7.88 2.93
C THR A 314 -13.54 7.46 1.47
N PHE A 315 -13.81 6.18 1.18
CA PHE A 315 -13.62 5.55 -0.12
C PHE A 315 -14.84 4.69 -0.47
N PRO A 316 -16.00 5.30 -0.79
CA PRO A 316 -17.23 4.56 -1.05
C PRO A 316 -17.16 3.65 -2.29
N GLY A 317 -16.24 3.92 -3.23
CA GLY A 317 -15.98 3.08 -4.41
C GLY A 317 -15.07 1.87 -4.14
N LEU A 318 -14.51 1.75 -2.93
CA LEU A 318 -13.57 0.68 -2.61
C LEU A 318 -14.24 -0.69 -2.72
N ARG A 319 -13.77 -1.50 -3.68
CA ARG A 319 -14.34 -2.81 -3.98
C ARG A 319 -13.99 -3.84 -2.92
N GLU A 320 -15.00 -4.56 -2.46
CA GLU A 320 -14.82 -5.78 -1.68
C GLU A 320 -14.37 -6.94 -2.58
N ARG A 321 -13.53 -7.84 -2.05
CA ARG A 321 -13.09 -9.04 -2.80
C ARG A 321 -14.28 -9.98 -3.05
N GLN A 322 -14.42 -10.43 -4.30
CA GLN A 322 -15.54 -11.25 -4.77
C GLN A 322 -15.66 -12.62 -4.06
N GLU A 323 -14.59 -13.12 -3.44
CA GLU A 323 -14.62 -14.37 -2.67
C GLU A 323 -15.54 -14.30 -1.45
N ILE A 324 -15.68 -13.12 -0.83
CA ILE A 324 -16.61 -12.93 0.31
C ILE A 324 -18.05 -12.95 -0.17
N LYS A 325 -18.36 -12.37 -1.34
CA LYS A 325 -19.70 -12.44 -1.93
C LYS A 325 -20.12 -13.88 -2.19
N LYS A 326 -19.22 -14.72 -2.72
CA LYS A 326 -19.52 -16.15 -2.95
C LYS A 326 -19.71 -16.92 -1.66
N THR A 327 -18.90 -16.67 -0.63
CA THR A 327 -19.02 -17.36 0.67
C THR A 327 -20.25 -16.91 1.46
N GLN A 328 -20.58 -15.62 1.47
CA GLN A 328 -21.82 -15.10 2.08
C GLN A 328 -23.07 -15.57 1.34
N ILE A 329 -23.06 -15.55 0.00
CA ILE A 329 -24.18 -16.10 -0.78
C ILE A 329 -24.32 -17.60 -0.49
N ARG A 330 -23.22 -18.36 -0.42
CA ARG A 330 -23.26 -19.78 -0.06
C ARG A 330 -23.76 -20.02 1.36
N SER A 331 -23.36 -19.22 2.35
CA SER A 331 -23.85 -19.38 3.72
C SER A 331 -25.33 -19.03 3.80
N MET A 332 -25.77 -17.93 3.19
CA MET A 332 -27.19 -17.54 3.16
C MET A 332 -28.07 -18.56 2.42
N VAL A 333 -27.57 -19.14 1.33
CA VAL A 333 -28.27 -20.20 0.60
C VAL A 333 -28.32 -21.48 1.42
N ASN A 334 -27.25 -21.85 2.13
CA ASN A 334 -27.27 -23.01 3.02
C ASN A 334 -28.22 -22.81 4.20
N ASP A 335 -28.22 -21.63 4.83
CA ASP A 335 -29.12 -21.32 5.96
C ASP A 335 -30.59 -21.31 5.51
N ALA A 336 -30.88 -20.76 4.32
CA ALA A 336 -32.21 -20.82 3.73
C ALA A 336 -32.65 -22.25 3.38
N LEU A 337 -31.73 -23.07 2.83
CA LEU A 337 -31.98 -24.47 2.53
C LEU A 337 -32.23 -25.29 3.80
N LEU A 338 -31.46 -25.06 4.87
CA LEU A 338 -31.65 -25.72 6.16
C LEU A 338 -32.99 -25.33 6.81
N ALA A 339 -33.42 -24.07 6.65
CA ALA A 339 -34.72 -23.59 7.09
C ALA A 339 -35.89 -24.21 6.28
N GLU A 340 -35.74 -24.39 4.96
CA GLU A 340 -36.73 -25.05 4.11
C GLU A 340 -36.83 -26.57 4.37
N LEU A 341 -35.72 -27.21 4.76
CA LEU A 341 -35.68 -28.63 5.06
C LEU A 341 -36.12 -28.97 6.49
N GLY A 342 -36.48 -27.96 7.31
CA GLY A 342 -37.03 -28.17 8.66
C GLY A 342 -36.06 -28.86 9.63
N VAL A 343 -34.75 -28.77 9.38
CA VAL A 343 -33.73 -29.38 10.25
C VAL A 343 -33.42 -28.40 11.37
N GLU A 344 -34.10 -28.53 12.52
CA GLU A 344 -33.70 -27.83 13.73
C GLU A 344 -32.26 -28.25 14.10
N SER A 345 -31.37 -27.27 14.22
CA SER A 345 -30.01 -27.47 14.73
C SER A 345 -30.10 -27.77 16.23
N ASP A 346 -30.12 -29.05 16.56
CA ASP A 346 -30.10 -29.53 17.95
C ASP A 346 -28.71 -29.26 18.58
N PRO A 347 -28.58 -28.41 19.62
CA PRO A 347 -27.30 -28.16 20.25
C PRO A 347 -27.11 -29.15 21.39
N SER A 348 -26.69 -30.37 21.06
CA SER A 348 -26.22 -31.34 22.06
C SER A 348 -24.69 -31.29 22.15
N PRO A 349 -24.08 -30.97 23.32
CA PRO A 349 -22.64 -31.04 23.51
C PRO A 349 -22.26 -32.51 23.78
N LEU A 350 -21.44 -33.10 22.93
CA LEU A 350 -20.79 -34.38 23.22
C LEU A 350 -19.54 -34.13 24.09
N LYS A 351 -19.49 -34.91 25.18
CA LYS A 351 -18.52 -34.92 26.28
C LYS A 351 -17.09 -35.25 25.87
#